data_AF-A0AAV9Z4G8-F1
#
_entry.id   AF-A0AAV9Z4G8-F1
#
_cell.length_a   1.000
_cell.length_b   1.000
_cell.length_c   1.000
_cell.angle_alpha   90.00
_cell.angle_beta   90.00
_cell.angle_gamma   90.00
#
_symmetry.space_group_name_H-M   'P 1'
#
loop_
_entity.id
_entity.type
_entity.pdbx_description
1 polymer ?
#
loop_
_entity_poly.entity_id
_entity_poly.type
_entity_poly.pdbx_seq_one_letter_code
_entity_poly.pdbx_strand_id
1 'polypeptide(L)'
;IAGAQWTQLNSEFEFISENDEHADVAAGDRIIDESLVDEALDHLQSEASSAEAEVEAAETIPDSELRKQLVALKTRLDSEIKIHNMPLCYVRGDFFDRPPHPVFALHNSLAGTGLNPSGLYLRDVFIWLPYLLPGCPKRFMCTCGSALSRNGFNDDPIARRVRHIPDDFFLFTNRFICDGRRVNEPGCGTSIQGTDPHILAQLPRQVQVAFPAYISPRGAVSKLMVRLMRNTFSHRHGAAPFAEMVTEVQYLSHADGELMYTAAANFYGQTGLKRFSSFDDPHGYAGSPPSAPYLKGLFTDVVSAHRIFIERDTATKPLTVAKADHTFHVLKHIGSVKGEQIFTAASTCMNEFEEARGHAIVYSKSLEHVEDMYEHMFEGLRASGNPPTQILYTDSPQAERPFHERINKTMTLNVVPVTQWTDLPPFRSDPNTITVSVSDSIHIEEAANEILQNLFSCASPSQLYPIALAIKAEHCADELSRLQSPSDILPSLRSILTNSSIIKIGHDIRRSLQTISQAFSVKDIEPSMASKNPSTLELAKYAKLKGRVDSPLASLHDLAGAVLHKRFDIPAPSTSWVSPSPKFLCAEIDCL
;
A
#
# COMPACT_ATOMS: atom_id res chain seq x y z
N ILE A 1 60.74 17.38 -4.62
CA ILE A 1 59.43 17.59 -5.31
C ILE A 1 58.27 16.98 -4.53
N ALA A 2 58.41 15.77 -3.94
CA ALA A 2 57.34 15.07 -3.19
C ALA A 2 56.82 15.77 -1.91
N GLY A 3 57.68 16.42 -1.11
CA GLY A 3 57.25 17.11 0.11
C GLY A 3 56.28 18.26 -0.15
N ALA A 4 56.49 19.02 -1.24
CA ALA A 4 55.61 20.13 -1.61
C ALA A 4 54.25 19.66 -2.16
N GLN A 5 54.24 18.56 -2.92
CA GLN A 5 53.01 17.96 -3.46
C GLN A 5 52.15 17.31 -2.37
N TRP A 6 52.78 16.72 -1.34
CA TRP A 6 52.08 16.16 -0.18
C TRP A 6 51.40 17.24 0.67
N THR A 7 52.13 18.33 0.96
CA THR A 7 51.57 19.47 1.70
C THR A 7 50.40 20.11 0.95
N GLN A 8 50.49 20.19 -0.38
CA GLN A 8 49.39 20.66 -1.22
C GLN A 8 48.16 19.74 -1.13
N LEU A 9 48.34 18.42 -1.27
CA LEU A 9 47.25 17.44 -1.16
C LEU A 9 46.52 17.53 0.17
N ASN A 10 47.26 17.74 1.26
CA ASN A 10 46.70 17.76 2.59
C ASN A 10 45.88 19.04 2.86
N SER A 11 46.31 20.17 2.29
CA SER A 11 45.53 21.42 2.31
C SER A 11 44.24 21.33 1.49
N GLU A 12 44.25 20.58 0.38
CA GLU A 12 43.05 20.34 -0.43
C GLU A 12 42.04 19.41 0.28
N PHE A 13 42.50 18.52 1.16
CA PHE A 13 41.65 17.60 1.91
C PHE A 13 40.92 18.26 3.10
N GLU A 14 41.59 19.18 3.83
CA GLU A 14 40.96 19.93 4.93
C GLU A 14 39.82 20.83 4.42
N PHE A 15 40.01 21.50 3.28
CA PHE A 15 38.98 22.35 2.65
C PHE A 15 37.67 21.61 2.36
N ILE A 16 37.73 20.32 2.02
CA ILE A 16 36.56 19.50 1.65
C ILE A 16 35.75 19.11 2.88
N SER A 17 36.40 18.82 4.01
CA SER A 17 35.71 18.44 5.25
C SER A 17 34.86 19.56 5.83
N GLU A 18 35.20 20.82 5.53
CA GLU A 18 34.50 22.00 6.03
C GLU A 18 33.35 22.45 5.13
N ASN A 19 33.22 21.91 3.90
CA ASN A 19 32.27 22.39 2.88
C ASN A 19 31.34 21.30 2.31
N ASP A 20 31.20 20.14 2.98
CA ASP A 20 30.30 19.07 2.54
C ASP A 20 28.86 19.34 3.02
N GLU A 21 27.98 19.66 2.06
CA GLU A 21 26.55 19.97 2.26
C GLU A 21 25.69 18.79 2.76
N HIS A 22 26.28 17.58 2.87
CA HIS A 22 25.59 16.39 3.33
C HIS A 22 25.90 15.98 4.78
N ALA A 23 26.71 16.76 5.50
CA ALA A 23 27.07 16.47 6.90
C ALA A 23 25.85 16.44 7.84
N ASP A 24 24.83 17.26 7.58
CA ASP A 24 23.66 17.43 8.45
C ASP A 24 22.62 16.29 8.34
N VAL A 25 22.63 15.54 7.24
CA VAL A 25 21.68 14.43 7.02
C VAL A 25 22.04 13.20 7.87
N ALA A 26 23.30 13.06 8.25
CA ALA A 26 23.77 11.97 9.11
C ALA A 26 23.42 12.15 10.61
N ALA A 27 22.98 13.35 11.03
CA ALA A 27 22.77 13.68 12.45
C ALA A 27 21.35 13.40 12.98
N GLY A 28 20.36 13.11 12.13
CA GLY A 28 19.04 12.62 12.56
C GLY A 28 18.07 13.65 13.16
N ASP A 29 18.34 14.96 13.07
CA ASP A 29 17.51 16.00 13.68
C ASP A 29 16.36 16.48 12.77
N ARG A 30 15.21 15.80 12.82
CA ARG A 30 13.89 16.41 12.52
C ARG A 30 12.81 15.92 13.48
N ILE A 31 12.35 16.81 14.36
CA ILE A 31 11.21 16.59 15.27
C ILE A 31 9.92 16.88 14.50
N ILE A 32 8.93 15.98 14.58
CA ILE A 32 7.61 16.11 13.94
C ILE A 32 6.61 16.74 14.92
N ASP A 33 5.79 17.65 14.40
CA ASP A 33 4.75 18.42 15.11
C ASP A 33 3.54 17.53 15.47
N GLU A 34 3.22 17.46 16.76
CA GLU A 34 2.19 16.59 17.37
C GLU A 34 0.74 17.12 17.24
N SER A 35 0.54 18.32 16.67
CA SER A 35 -0.79 18.99 16.63
C SER A 35 -1.82 18.38 15.66
N LEU A 36 -1.41 17.51 14.73
CA LEU A 36 -2.29 16.93 13.69
C LEU A 36 -3.10 15.70 14.17
N VAL A 37 -2.77 15.15 15.33
CA VAL A 37 -3.36 13.88 15.81
C VAL A 37 -4.73 14.10 16.46
N ASP A 38 -4.91 15.21 17.17
CA ASP A 38 -6.15 15.50 17.90
C ASP A 38 -7.32 15.84 16.95
N GLU A 39 -7.05 16.50 15.82
CA GLU A 39 -8.08 16.85 14.83
C GLU A 39 -8.70 15.62 14.13
N ALA A 40 -7.94 14.53 13.99
CA ALA A 40 -8.41 13.33 13.30
C ALA A 40 -9.37 12.47 14.14
N LEU A 41 -9.20 12.46 15.46
CA LEU A 41 -10.02 11.67 16.38
C LEU A 41 -11.42 12.28 16.60
N ASP A 42 -11.49 13.60 16.72
CA ASP A 42 -12.75 14.34 16.84
C ASP A 42 -13.61 14.20 15.57
N HIS A 43 -12.97 14.11 14.40
CA HIS A 43 -13.67 13.91 13.14
C HIS A 43 -14.39 12.55 13.08
N LEU A 44 -13.75 11.46 13.55
CA LEU A 44 -14.32 10.11 13.48
C LEU A 44 -15.54 9.90 14.40
N GLN A 45 -15.55 10.51 15.59
CA GLN A 45 -16.71 10.44 16.50
C GLN A 45 -17.89 11.27 15.99
N SER A 46 -17.62 12.44 15.41
CA SER A 46 -18.63 13.27 14.76
C SER A 46 -19.28 12.55 13.56
N GLU A 47 -18.48 11.86 12.75
CA GLU A 47 -18.92 11.07 11.59
C GLU A 47 -19.92 9.95 11.96
N ALA A 48 -19.67 9.22 13.05
CA ALA A 48 -20.54 8.14 13.50
C ALA A 48 -21.90 8.65 14.03
N SER A 49 -21.89 9.74 14.80
CA SER A 49 -23.10 10.36 15.36
C SER A 49 -24.02 10.93 14.27
N SER A 50 -23.45 11.59 13.25
CA SER A 50 -24.21 12.10 12.09
C SER A 50 -24.89 10.98 11.32
N ALA A 51 -24.18 9.87 11.09
CA ALA A 51 -24.73 8.72 10.37
C ALA A 51 -25.89 8.04 11.12
N GLU A 52 -25.93 8.09 12.45
CA GLU A 52 -27.06 7.57 13.24
C GLU A 52 -28.29 8.50 13.16
N ALA A 53 -28.09 9.82 13.29
CA ALA A 53 -29.16 10.81 13.24
C ALA A 53 -29.87 10.88 11.87
N GLU A 54 -29.12 10.74 10.77
CA GLU A 54 -29.68 10.69 9.41
C GLU A 54 -30.61 9.52 9.15
N VAL A 55 -30.41 8.44 9.90
CA VAL A 55 -31.19 7.23 9.72
C VAL A 55 -32.48 7.28 10.54
N GLU A 56 -32.46 7.94 11.70
CA GLU A 56 -33.68 8.27 12.46
C GLU A 56 -34.58 9.24 11.66
N ALA A 57 -33.97 10.21 10.97
CA ALA A 57 -34.69 11.11 10.05
C ALA A 57 -35.27 10.41 8.79
N ALA A 58 -34.85 9.18 8.48
CA ALA A 58 -35.34 8.44 7.31
C ALA A 58 -36.67 7.72 7.57
N GLU A 59 -37.11 7.62 8.82
CA GLU A 59 -38.38 7.02 9.21
C GLU A 59 -39.57 7.88 8.77
N THR A 60 -40.61 7.23 8.23
CA THR A 60 -41.81 7.95 7.79
C THR A 60 -42.65 8.35 8.99
N ILE A 61 -42.82 9.65 9.22
CA ILE A 61 -43.67 10.18 10.29
C ILE A 61 -45.13 9.74 10.07
N PRO A 62 -45.91 9.46 11.14
CA PRO A 62 -47.36 9.29 11.06
C PRO A 62 -48.02 10.40 10.24
N ASP A 63 -49.04 10.05 9.47
CA ASP A 63 -49.82 10.95 8.60
C ASP A 63 -49.09 11.63 7.42
N SER A 64 -47.81 11.32 7.18
CA SER A 64 -47.11 11.72 5.95
C SER A 64 -47.72 11.09 4.69
N GLU A 65 -47.63 11.78 3.55
CA GLU A 65 -48.12 11.24 2.26
C GLU A 65 -47.43 9.92 1.88
N LEU A 66 -46.13 9.79 2.20
CA LEU A 66 -45.37 8.54 2.01
C LEU A 66 -45.88 7.40 2.89
N ARG A 67 -46.18 7.67 4.16
CA ARG A 67 -46.75 6.65 5.06
C ARG A 67 -48.11 6.18 4.55
N LYS A 68 -48.97 7.11 4.12
CA LYS A 68 -50.28 6.79 3.52
C LYS A 68 -50.11 5.90 2.27
N GLN A 69 -49.16 6.24 1.41
CA GLN A 69 -48.81 5.42 0.23
C GLN A 69 -48.44 3.99 0.64
N LEU A 70 -47.55 3.83 1.61
CA LEU A 70 -47.06 2.52 2.05
C LEU A 70 -48.15 1.68 2.74
N VAL A 71 -49.04 2.28 3.53
CA VAL A 71 -50.19 1.61 4.14
C VAL A 71 -51.18 1.14 3.07
N ALA A 72 -51.51 2.00 2.10
CA ALA A 72 -52.39 1.67 0.99
C ALA A 72 -51.78 0.56 0.12
N LEU A 73 -50.48 0.63 -0.17
CA LEU A 73 -49.73 -0.40 -0.87
C LEU A 73 -49.77 -1.74 -0.14
N LYS A 74 -49.46 -1.77 1.17
CA LYS A 74 -49.49 -3.01 1.98
C LYS A 74 -50.86 -3.69 1.89
N THR A 75 -51.93 -2.93 2.10
CA THR A 75 -53.31 -3.42 2.04
C THR A 75 -53.69 -3.94 0.65
N ARG A 76 -53.25 -3.23 -0.40
CA ARG A 76 -53.44 -3.65 -1.78
C ARG A 76 -52.67 -4.93 -2.09
N LEU A 77 -51.40 -5.03 -1.71
CA LEU A 77 -50.58 -6.22 -1.93
C LEU A 77 -51.17 -7.46 -1.23
N ASP A 78 -51.69 -7.32 -0.01
CA ASP A 78 -52.41 -8.41 0.66
C ASP A 78 -53.61 -8.89 -0.16
N SER A 79 -54.34 -7.97 -0.80
CA SER A 79 -55.49 -8.30 -1.65
C SER A 79 -55.05 -8.92 -2.98
N GLU A 80 -54.04 -8.35 -3.63
CA GLU A 80 -53.46 -8.86 -4.89
C GLU A 80 -52.90 -10.28 -4.70
N ILE A 81 -52.17 -10.54 -3.62
CA ILE A 81 -51.61 -11.87 -3.32
C ILE A 81 -52.73 -12.88 -3.04
N LYS A 82 -53.83 -12.49 -2.38
CA LYS A 82 -54.98 -13.39 -2.16
C LYS A 82 -55.70 -13.75 -3.46
N ILE A 83 -55.83 -12.80 -4.39
CA ILE A 83 -56.59 -12.99 -5.64
C ILE A 83 -55.73 -13.65 -6.72
N HIS A 84 -54.49 -13.18 -6.89
CA HIS A 84 -53.61 -13.54 -8.01
C HIS A 84 -52.44 -14.45 -7.59
N ASN A 85 -52.31 -14.80 -6.32
CA ASN A 85 -51.17 -15.52 -5.72
C ASN A 85 -49.83 -14.79 -5.81
N MET A 86 -49.79 -13.56 -6.32
CA MET A 86 -48.61 -12.71 -6.41
C MET A 86 -48.98 -11.23 -6.58
N PRO A 87 -48.05 -10.29 -6.29
CA PRO A 87 -48.23 -8.88 -6.63
C PRO A 87 -48.46 -8.65 -8.12
N LEU A 88 -49.29 -7.66 -8.48
CA LEU A 88 -49.53 -7.31 -9.88
C LEU A 88 -48.28 -6.80 -10.60
N CYS A 89 -47.32 -6.20 -9.89
CA CYS A 89 -46.04 -5.83 -10.50
C CYS A 89 -45.28 -7.05 -11.04
N TYR A 90 -45.33 -8.20 -10.34
CA TYR A 90 -44.68 -9.43 -10.79
C TYR A 90 -45.37 -10.01 -12.02
N VAL A 91 -46.70 -9.93 -12.08
CA VAL A 91 -47.48 -10.34 -13.27
C VAL A 91 -47.09 -9.52 -14.51
N ARG A 92 -46.74 -8.23 -14.31
CA ARG A 92 -46.24 -7.34 -15.37
C ARG A 92 -44.77 -7.57 -15.72
N GLY A 93 -44.06 -8.45 -15.01
CA GLY A 93 -42.62 -8.68 -15.20
C GLY A 93 -41.73 -7.59 -14.58
N ASP A 94 -42.21 -6.92 -13.53
CA ASP A 94 -41.49 -5.84 -12.85
C ASP A 94 -41.41 -6.09 -11.33
N PHE A 95 -40.42 -5.50 -10.66
CA PHE A 95 -40.31 -5.46 -9.20
C PHE A 95 -40.86 -4.17 -8.61
N PHE A 96 -40.96 -3.11 -9.40
CA PHE A 96 -41.40 -1.81 -8.93
C PHE A 96 -42.91 -1.65 -9.03
N ASP A 97 -43.49 -1.16 -7.94
CA ASP A 97 -44.79 -0.51 -7.93
C ASP A 97 -44.54 1.01 -7.97
N ARG A 98 -44.89 1.63 -9.10
CA ARG A 98 -44.60 3.04 -9.38
C ARG A 98 -45.86 3.88 -9.19
N PRO A 99 -45.75 5.09 -8.60
CA PRO A 99 -46.84 6.04 -8.62
C PRO A 99 -47.15 6.47 -10.07
N PRO A 100 -48.34 7.03 -10.32
CA PRO A 100 -48.64 7.64 -11.61
C PRO A 100 -47.60 8.71 -11.96
N HIS A 101 -47.23 8.79 -13.25
CA HIS A 101 -46.32 9.83 -13.73
C HIS A 101 -46.85 11.23 -13.34
N PRO A 102 -45.99 12.19 -12.96
CA PRO A 102 -46.38 13.53 -12.50
C PRO A 102 -47.47 14.22 -13.33
N VAL A 103 -47.39 14.15 -14.66
CA VAL A 103 -48.39 14.70 -15.58
C VAL A 103 -49.79 14.12 -15.32
N PHE A 104 -49.90 12.80 -15.17
CA PHE A 104 -51.18 12.14 -14.90
C PHE A 104 -51.62 12.32 -13.44
N ALA A 105 -50.68 12.34 -12.49
CA ALA A 105 -50.99 12.62 -11.09
C ALA A 105 -51.67 14.00 -10.94
N LEU A 106 -51.10 15.03 -11.59
CA LEU A 106 -51.65 16.39 -11.59
C LEU A 106 -52.99 16.46 -12.33
N HIS A 107 -53.09 15.86 -13.51
CA HIS A 107 -54.34 15.83 -14.27
C HIS A 107 -55.48 15.17 -13.47
N ASN A 108 -55.21 14.02 -12.86
CA ASN A 108 -56.20 13.28 -12.08
C ASN A 108 -56.60 14.02 -10.80
N SER A 109 -55.69 14.82 -10.20
CA SER A 109 -56.00 15.60 -9.00
C SER A 109 -57.08 16.65 -9.25
N LEU A 110 -57.20 17.17 -10.48
CA LEU A 110 -58.21 18.17 -10.84
C LEU A 110 -59.64 17.66 -10.74
N ALA A 111 -59.87 16.37 -10.99
CA ALA A 111 -61.20 15.77 -10.90
C ALA A 111 -61.72 15.69 -9.45
N GLY A 112 -60.85 15.91 -8.46
CA GLY A 112 -61.18 15.94 -7.05
C GLY A 112 -61.38 17.37 -6.52
N THR A 113 -60.61 17.73 -5.49
CA THR A 113 -60.74 18.98 -4.72
C THR A 113 -59.93 20.15 -5.30
N GLY A 114 -59.56 20.09 -6.59
CA GLY A 114 -58.60 20.99 -7.21
C GLY A 114 -57.16 20.45 -7.19
N LEU A 115 -56.26 21.18 -7.86
CA LEU A 115 -54.87 20.74 -8.06
C LEU A 115 -54.15 20.51 -6.71
N ASN A 116 -53.51 19.35 -6.55
CA ASN A 116 -52.87 18.95 -5.31
C ASN A 116 -51.47 18.34 -5.56
N PRO A 117 -50.42 18.79 -4.84
CA PRO A 117 -49.06 18.31 -5.05
C PRO A 117 -48.76 16.93 -4.43
N SER A 118 -49.63 16.37 -3.57
CA SER A 118 -49.38 15.10 -2.86
C SER A 118 -48.94 13.95 -3.77
N GLY A 119 -49.49 13.86 -4.99
CA GLY A 119 -49.12 12.82 -5.95
C GLY A 119 -47.68 12.91 -6.45
N LEU A 120 -47.06 14.10 -6.37
CA LEU A 120 -45.67 14.36 -6.77
C LEU A 120 -44.66 13.99 -5.69
N TYR A 121 -45.11 13.79 -4.44
CA TYR A 121 -44.24 13.40 -3.32
C TYR A 121 -44.03 11.88 -3.27
N LEU A 122 -44.88 11.12 -3.95
CA LEU A 122 -44.88 9.66 -3.93
C LEU A 122 -43.60 9.11 -4.56
N ARG A 123 -43.12 7.99 -4.02
CA ARG A 123 -41.88 7.34 -4.48
C ARG A 123 -42.17 5.96 -5.04
N ASP A 124 -41.27 5.49 -5.90
CA ASP A 124 -41.24 4.11 -6.34
C ASP A 124 -41.10 3.17 -5.15
N VAL A 125 -41.78 2.01 -5.20
CA VAL A 125 -41.63 0.96 -4.19
C VAL A 125 -41.18 -0.33 -4.85
N PHE A 126 -39.97 -0.75 -4.53
CA PHE A 126 -39.42 -2.04 -4.91
C PHE A 126 -39.99 -3.14 -4.01
N ILE A 127 -40.75 -4.05 -4.62
CA ILE A 127 -41.41 -5.16 -3.92
C ILE A 127 -40.50 -6.37 -3.92
N TRP A 128 -39.99 -6.75 -2.75
CA TRP A 128 -39.12 -7.91 -2.56
C TRP A 128 -39.76 -8.95 -1.64
N LEU A 129 -40.43 -9.95 -2.23
CA LEU A 129 -41.09 -11.04 -1.50
C LEU A 129 -40.42 -12.38 -1.83
N PRO A 130 -39.35 -12.78 -1.13
CA PRO A 130 -38.53 -13.95 -1.47
C PRO A 130 -39.30 -15.25 -1.74
N TYR A 131 -40.41 -15.46 -1.04
CA TYR A 131 -41.24 -16.67 -1.16
C TYR A 131 -42.11 -16.72 -2.42
N LEU A 132 -42.17 -15.64 -3.20
CA LEU A 132 -42.89 -15.54 -4.47
C LEU A 132 -41.95 -15.37 -5.67
N LEU A 133 -40.63 -15.37 -5.44
CA LEU A 133 -39.65 -15.15 -6.50
C LEU A 133 -39.41 -16.44 -7.31
N PRO A 134 -39.11 -16.32 -8.62
CA PRO A 134 -38.80 -17.48 -9.44
C PRO A 134 -37.62 -18.29 -8.88
N GLY A 135 -37.83 -19.60 -8.72
CA GLY A 135 -36.82 -20.52 -8.21
C GLY A 135 -36.54 -20.41 -6.70
N CYS A 136 -37.40 -19.72 -5.94
CA CYS A 136 -37.29 -19.73 -4.48
C CYS A 136 -37.37 -21.16 -3.92
N PRO A 137 -36.66 -21.46 -2.82
CA PRO A 137 -36.75 -22.77 -2.20
C PRO A 137 -38.17 -23.03 -1.66
N LYS A 138 -38.56 -24.30 -1.56
CA LYS A 138 -39.86 -24.69 -0.95
C LYS A 138 -40.00 -24.21 0.49
N ARG A 139 -38.88 -24.15 1.22
CA ARG A 139 -38.77 -23.63 2.58
C ARG A 139 -37.44 -22.91 2.70
N PHE A 140 -37.46 -21.71 3.28
CA PHE A 140 -36.23 -21.07 3.74
C PHE A 140 -35.80 -21.70 5.06
N MET A 141 -34.50 -21.73 5.31
CA MET A 141 -33.90 -22.31 6.51
C MET A 141 -33.35 -21.20 7.40
N CYS A 142 -33.51 -21.36 8.71
CA CYS A 142 -32.91 -20.51 9.73
C CYS A 142 -31.43 -20.88 9.90
N THR A 143 -30.65 -20.01 10.54
CA THR A 143 -29.25 -20.27 10.92
C THR A 143 -29.12 -21.46 11.89
N CYS A 144 -30.16 -21.76 12.69
CA CYS A 144 -30.21 -22.96 13.53
C CYS A 144 -30.54 -24.26 12.77
N GLY A 145 -30.74 -24.21 11.45
CA GLY A 145 -31.07 -25.36 10.61
C GLY A 145 -32.56 -25.75 10.60
N SER A 146 -33.43 -25.05 11.33
CA SER A 146 -34.89 -25.26 11.27
C SER A 146 -35.55 -24.47 10.13
N ALA A 147 -36.67 -24.95 9.60
CA ALA A 147 -37.41 -24.25 8.55
C ALA A 147 -37.99 -22.90 9.03
N LEU A 148 -38.15 -21.94 8.13
CA LEU A 148 -38.76 -20.65 8.39
C LEU A 148 -40.21 -20.62 7.91
N SER A 149 -41.08 -20.05 8.74
CA SER A 149 -42.48 -19.78 8.43
C SER A 149 -42.65 -18.30 8.06
N ARG A 150 -43.69 -17.96 7.29
CA ARG A 150 -44.04 -16.57 6.99
C ARG A 150 -44.53 -15.86 8.27
N ASN A 151 -44.12 -14.61 8.48
CA ASN A 151 -44.47 -13.80 9.64
C ASN A 151 -45.03 -12.41 9.24
N GLY A 152 -45.84 -12.37 8.18
CA GLY A 152 -46.46 -11.14 7.69
C GLY A 152 -45.48 -10.11 7.14
N PHE A 153 -45.92 -8.85 7.08
CA PHE A 153 -45.13 -7.69 6.68
C PHE A 153 -44.73 -6.85 7.89
N ASN A 154 -43.72 -6.00 7.74
CA ASN A 154 -43.41 -5.01 8.78
C ASN A 154 -44.54 -3.98 8.90
N ASP A 155 -44.71 -3.45 10.11
CA ASP A 155 -45.59 -2.31 10.41
C ASP A 155 -44.78 -1.04 10.69
N ASP A 156 -43.58 -1.19 11.24
CA ASP A 156 -42.71 -0.08 11.58
C ASP A 156 -41.22 -0.43 11.42
N PRO A 157 -40.52 0.16 10.42
CA PRO A 157 -41.10 0.82 9.26
C PRO A 157 -41.79 -0.19 8.32
N ILE A 158 -42.85 0.21 7.59
CA ILE A 158 -43.53 -0.67 6.60
C ILE A 158 -42.56 -1.09 5.48
N ALA A 159 -41.79 -0.13 4.99
CA ALA A 159 -40.78 -0.34 3.96
C ALA A 159 -39.53 0.47 4.32
N ARG A 160 -38.38 -0.05 3.93
CA ARG A 160 -37.09 0.58 4.19
C ARG A 160 -36.79 1.60 3.10
N ARG A 161 -36.41 2.82 3.47
CA ARG A 161 -35.97 3.82 2.48
C ARG A 161 -34.60 3.42 1.90
N VAL A 162 -34.47 3.51 0.59
CA VAL A 162 -33.23 3.25 -0.15
C VAL A 162 -32.77 4.54 -0.80
N ARG A 163 -31.55 4.97 -0.45
CA ARG A 163 -30.92 6.17 -1.02
C ARG A 163 -30.58 5.94 -2.49
N HIS A 164 -31.03 6.85 -3.34
CA HIS A 164 -30.89 6.73 -4.79
C HIS A 164 -30.84 8.12 -5.47
N ILE A 165 -30.52 8.12 -6.77
CA ILE A 165 -30.38 9.30 -7.62
C ILE A 165 -31.23 9.08 -8.88
N PRO A 166 -32.10 10.03 -9.29
CA PRO A 166 -32.28 11.35 -8.68
C PRO A 166 -33.09 11.32 -7.38
N ASP A 167 -33.84 10.26 -7.11
CA ASP A 167 -34.77 10.20 -5.98
C ASP A 167 -34.71 8.88 -5.24
N ASP A 168 -34.93 8.92 -3.94
CA ASP A 168 -35.05 7.74 -3.08
C ASP A 168 -36.25 6.86 -3.48
N PHE A 169 -36.15 5.56 -3.21
CA PHE A 169 -37.26 4.62 -3.35
C PHE A 169 -37.44 3.79 -2.09
N PHE A 170 -38.57 3.13 -1.93
CA PHE A 170 -38.83 2.25 -0.80
C PHE A 170 -38.61 0.77 -1.15
N LEU A 171 -38.04 0.01 -0.22
CA LEU A 171 -37.86 -1.43 -0.29
C LEU A 171 -38.86 -2.11 0.65
N PHE A 172 -39.88 -2.73 0.07
CA PHE A 172 -40.92 -3.45 0.79
C PHE A 172 -40.60 -4.95 0.83
N THR A 173 -40.73 -5.57 1.99
CA THR A 173 -40.48 -7.02 2.15
C THR A 173 -41.33 -7.65 3.25
N ASN A 174 -41.36 -8.98 3.29
CA ASN A 174 -42.00 -9.74 4.36
C ASN A 174 -40.99 -10.18 5.43
N ARG A 175 -41.51 -10.56 6.59
CA ARG A 175 -40.74 -11.23 7.65
C ARG A 175 -40.91 -12.74 7.58
N PHE A 176 -39.91 -13.41 8.11
CA PHE A 176 -39.92 -14.83 8.41
C PHE A 176 -39.76 -15.04 9.93
N ILE A 177 -40.22 -16.19 10.42
CA ILE A 177 -40.04 -16.62 11.81
C ILE A 177 -39.62 -18.08 11.87
N CYS A 178 -38.61 -18.35 12.68
CA CYS A 178 -38.22 -19.69 13.08
C CYS A 178 -39.11 -20.13 14.24
N ASP A 179 -40.32 -20.60 13.95
CA ASP A 179 -41.35 -20.79 14.97
C ASP A 179 -41.00 -21.91 15.97
N GLY A 180 -40.71 -21.53 17.21
CA GLY A 180 -40.44 -22.44 18.32
C GLY A 180 -41.66 -23.20 18.83
N ARG A 181 -42.88 -22.82 18.41
CA ARG A 181 -44.13 -23.47 18.80
C ARG A 181 -44.46 -24.68 17.92
N ARG A 182 -43.67 -24.94 16.87
CA ARG A 182 -43.88 -26.11 15.99
C ARG A 182 -43.54 -27.40 16.71
N VAL A 183 -44.47 -28.36 16.66
CA VAL A 183 -44.39 -29.63 17.41
C VAL A 183 -43.29 -30.57 16.87
N ASN A 184 -43.17 -30.71 15.54
CA ASN A 184 -42.27 -31.70 14.93
C ASN A 184 -40.86 -31.15 14.62
N GLU A 185 -40.75 -29.83 14.45
CA GLU A 185 -39.50 -29.12 14.09
C GLU A 185 -39.47 -27.76 14.80
N PRO A 186 -39.25 -27.75 16.14
CA PRO A 186 -39.24 -26.53 16.93
C PRO A 186 -38.09 -25.62 16.47
N GLY A 187 -38.44 -24.39 16.09
CA GLY A 187 -37.47 -23.35 15.77
C GLY A 187 -36.88 -22.65 16.99
N CYS A 188 -35.96 -21.72 16.75
CA CYS A 188 -35.30 -20.93 17.80
C CYS A 188 -36.04 -19.64 18.20
N GLY A 189 -37.20 -19.35 17.60
CA GLY A 189 -37.98 -18.13 17.84
C GLY A 189 -37.50 -16.90 17.07
N THR A 190 -36.35 -16.95 16.39
CA THR A 190 -35.79 -15.81 15.67
C THR A 190 -36.68 -15.35 14.52
N SER A 191 -36.92 -14.03 14.43
CA SER A 191 -37.57 -13.42 13.26
C SER A 191 -36.53 -12.74 12.37
N ILE A 192 -36.60 -13.01 11.06
CA ILE A 192 -35.62 -12.60 10.07
C ILE A 192 -36.34 -11.81 8.96
N GLN A 193 -35.72 -10.74 8.46
CA GLN A 193 -36.26 -9.95 7.35
C GLN A 193 -36.07 -10.68 6.02
N GLY A 194 -36.97 -10.49 5.05
CA GLY A 194 -36.80 -11.03 3.70
C GLY A 194 -35.61 -10.44 2.93
N THR A 195 -35.08 -9.31 3.40
CA THR A 195 -33.86 -8.67 2.89
C THR A 195 -32.59 -9.09 3.64
N ASP A 196 -32.70 -9.99 4.62
CA ASP A 196 -31.55 -10.46 5.38
C ASP A 196 -30.57 -11.23 4.47
N PRO A 197 -29.24 -11.02 4.60
CA PRO A 197 -28.25 -11.71 3.79
C PRO A 197 -28.38 -13.24 3.80
N HIS A 198 -28.80 -13.83 4.92
CA HIS A 198 -29.01 -15.28 5.04
C HIS A 198 -30.19 -15.77 4.20
N ILE A 199 -31.25 -14.96 4.06
CA ILE A 199 -32.39 -15.27 3.18
C ILE A 199 -31.98 -15.08 1.72
N LEU A 200 -31.29 -14.00 1.40
CA LEU A 200 -30.79 -13.72 0.05
C LEU A 200 -29.87 -14.84 -0.44
N ALA A 201 -28.95 -15.33 0.39
CA ALA A 201 -28.01 -16.40 0.04
C ALA A 201 -28.69 -17.72 -0.37
N GLN A 202 -29.93 -17.96 0.06
CA GLN A 202 -30.71 -19.16 -0.27
C GLN A 202 -31.48 -19.05 -1.60
N LEU A 203 -31.53 -17.87 -2.21
CA LEU A 203 -32.17 -17.65 -3.51
C LEU A 203 -31.23 -18.04 -4.66
N PRO A 204 -31.73 -18.33 -5.87
CA PRO A 204 -30.89 -18.53 -7.05
C PRO A 204 -30.02 -17.29 -7.35
N ARG A 205 -28.80 -17.50 -7.86
CA ARG A 205 -27.82 -16.41 -8.08
C ARG A 205 -28.37 -15.27 -8.95
N GLN A 206 -29.11 -15.58 -10.01
CA GLN A 206 -29.72 -14.57 -10.89
C GLN A 206 -30.72 -13.68 -10.14
N VAL A 207 -31.43 -14.23 -9.16
CA VAL A 207 -32.36 -13.48 -8.31
C VAL A 207 -31.57 -12.63 -7.30
N GLN A 208 -30.54 -13.19 -6.67
CA GLN A 208 -29.66 -12.42 -5.77
C GLN A 208 -29.04 -11.19 -6.44
N VAL A 209 -28.62 -11.33 -7.70
CA VAL A 209 -28.05 -10.22 -8.47
C VAL A 209 -29.08 -9.13 -8.75
N ALA A 210 -30.35 -9.51 -8.96
CA ALA A 210 -31.46 -8.57 -9.21
C ALA A 210 -31.88 -7.74 -7.99
N PHE A 211 -31.51 -8.15 -6.77
CA PHE A 211 -31.75 -7.35 -5.56
C PHE A 211 -31.13 -5.94 -5.71
N PRO A 212 -31.83 -4.83 -5.42
CA PRO A 212 -31.47 -3.52 -5.97
C PRO A 212 -30.53 -2.71 -5.08
N ALA A 213 -30.28 -3.15 -3.84
CA ALA A 213 -29.65 -2.32 -2.82
C ALA A 213 -28.61 -3.07 -1.98
N TYR A 214 -27.72 -2.33 -1.35
CA TYR A 214 -26.93 -2.76 -0.21
C TYR A 214 -27.63 -2.28 1.06
N ILE A 215 -27.73 -3.17 2.06
CA ILE A 215 -28.50 -2.94 3.28
C ILE A 215 -27.53 -2.60 4.41
N SER A 216 -27.77 -1.49 5.11
CA SER A 216 -27.11 -1.18 6.40
C SER A 216 -28.06 -1.56 7.56
N PRO A 217 -27.66 -1.52 8.84
CA PRO A 217 -28.56 -1.92 9.94
C PRO A 217 -29.92 -1.20 9.90
N ARG A 218 -29.92 0.11 9.63
CA ARG A 218 -31.12 0.95 9.67
C ARG A 218 -31.48 1.66 8.35
N GLY A 219 -30.70 1.48 7.27
CA GLY A 219 -30.96 2.10 5.96
C GLY A 219 -30.58 1.21 4.78
N ALA A 220 -30.50 1.80 3.58
CA ALA A 220 -30.05 1.12 2.38
C ALA A 220 -29.57 2.11 1.32
N VAL A 221 -28.65 1.68 0.47
CA VAL A 221 -28.17 2.44 -0.69
C VAL A 221 -28.32 1.59 -1.94
N SER A 222 -28.82 2.19 -3.02
CA SER A 222 -28.99 1.48 -4.29
C SER A 222 -27.65 0.99 -4.87
N LYS A 223 -27.67 -0.15 -5.58
CA LYS A 223 -26.49 -0.68 -6.28
C LYS A 223 -25.95 0.28 -7.33
N LEU A 224 -26.82 1.07 -7.98
CA LEU A 224 -26.40 2.10 -8.93
C LEU A 224 -25.54 3.16 -8.25
N MET A 225 -26.00 3.66 -7.11
CA MET A 225 -25.28 4.70 -6.37
C MET A 225 -23.90 4.22 -5.93
N VAL A 226 -23.78 2.99 -5.42
CA VAL A 226 -22.46 2.40 -5.11
C VAL A 226 -21.57 2.24 -6.35
N ARG A 227 -22.13 1.90 -7.51
CA ARG A 227 -21.36 1.85 -8.77
C ARG A 227 -20.85 3.23 -9.18
N LEU A 228 -21.66 4.26 -9.01
CA LEU A 228 -21.25 5.64 -9.24
C LEU A 228 -20.15 6.05 -8.27
N MET A 229 -20.30 5.74 -6.97
CA MET A 229 -19.25 5.98 -5.97
C MET A 229 -17.92 5.33 -6.34
N ARG A 230 -17.93 4.07 -6.80
CA ARG A 230 -16.69 3.40 -7.26
C ARG A 230 -16.01 4.18 -8.37
N ASN A 231 -16.78 4.69 -9.33
CA ASN A 231 -16.26 5.44 -10.46
C ASN A 231 -15.80 6.86 -10.07
N THR A 232 -16.54 7.56 -9.22
CA THR A 232 -16.15 8.92 -8.80
C THR A 232 -14.94 8.87 -7.85
N PHE A 233 -14.90 7.90 -6.93
CA PHE A 233 -13.85 7.80 -5.92
C PHE A 233 -12.50 7.47 -6.58
N SER A 234 -12.50 6.66 -7.66
CA SER A 234 -11.28 6.39 -8.43
C SER A 234 -10.72 7.63 -9.14
N HIS A 235 -11.55 8.64 -9.40
CA HIS A 235 -11.17 9.90 -10.05
C HIS A 235 -11.10 11.07 -9.07
N ARG A 236 -10.67 10.80 -7.83
CA ARG A 236 -10.45 11.80 -6.76
C ARG A 236 -11.71 12.56 -6.31
N HIS A 237 -12.90 12.12 -6.69
CA HIS A 237 -14.15 12.64 -6.15
C HIS A 237 -14.56 11.76 -4.97
N GLY A 238 -14.05 12.06 -3.78
CA GLY A 238 -14.33 11.31 -2.56
C GLY A 238 -15.79 11.39 -2.09
N ALA A 239 -16.08 10.85 -0.91
CA ALA A 239 -17.45 10.76 -0.39
C ALA A 239 -18.13 12.12 -0.20
N ALA A 240 -17.40 13.16 0.21
CA ALA A 240 -17.96 14.49 0.45
C ALA A 240 -18.44 15.19 -0.84
N PRO A 241 -17.59 15.39 -1.88
CA PRO A 241 -18.06 15.92 -3.16
C PRO A 241 -19.18 15.08 -3.80
N PHE A 242 -19.15 13.75 -3.60
CA PHE A 242 -20.20 12.88 -4.10
C PHE A 242 -21.54 13.11 -3.36
N ALA A 243 -21.51 13.28 -2.04
CA ALA A 243 -22.71 13.59 -1.25
C ALA A 243 -23.32 14.95 -1.62
N GLU A 244 -22.49 15.97 -1.86
CA GLU A 244 -22.93 17.28 -2.35
C GLU A 244 -23.58 17.16 -3.74
N MET A 245 -22.98 16.41 -4.65
CA MET A 245 -23.56 16.14 -5.97
C MET A 245 -24.92 15.42 -5.85
N VAL A 246 -25.04 14.40 -5.00
CA VAL A 246 -26.33 13.72 -4.75
C VAL A 246 -27.36 14.70 -4.21
N THR A 247 -26.95 15.53 -3.27
CA THR A 247 -27.81 16.55 -2.65
C THR A 247 -28.35 17.51 -3.70
N GLU A 248 -27.48 18.08 -4.53
CA GLU A 248 -27.87 18.99 -5.61
C GLU A 248 -28.87 18.34 -6.57
N VAL A 249 -28.60 17.10 -7.02
CA VAL A 249 -29.50 16.39 -7.92
C VAL A 249 -30.88 16.14 -7.28
N GLN A 250 -30.92 15.84 -5.99
CA GLN A 250 -32.19 15.66 -5.26
C GLN A 250 -32.96 16.98 -5.11
N TYR A 251 -32.28 18.10 -4.85
CA TYR A 251 -32.90 19.42 -4.83
C TYR A 251 -33.42 19.84 -6.20
N LEU A 252 -32.68 19.53 -7.27
CA LEU A 252 -33.14 19.77 -8.65
C LEU A 252 -34.41 18.96 -8.97
N SER A 253 -34.47 17.68 -8.58
CA SER A 253 -35.68 16.86 -8.77
C SER A 253 -36.90 17.44 -8.03
N HIS A 254 -36.69 17.96 -6.81
CA HIS A 254 -37.72 18.66 -6.05
C HIS A 254 -38.20 19.93 -6.76
N ALA A 255 -37.27 20.77 -7.22
CA ALA A 255 -37.57 22.01 -7.94
C ALA A 255 -38.31 21.76 -9.25
N ASP A 256 -37.93 20.71 -10.00
CA ASP A 256 -38.65 20.27 -11.19
C ASP A 256 -40.10 19.88 -10.87
N GLY A 257 -40.31 19.15 -9.77
CA GLY A 257 -41.65 18.82 -9.26
C GLY A 257 -42.49 20.07 -8.94
N GLU A 258 -41.91 21.06 -8.26
CA GLU A 258 -42.56 22.33 -7.94
C GLU A 258 -42.89 23.14 -9.21
N LEU A 259 -41.95 23.18 -10.17
CA LEU A 259 -42.15 23.83 -11.45
C LEU A 259 -43.28 23.18 -12.24
N MET A 260 -43.33 21.85 -12.29
CA MET A 260 -44.42 21.11 -12.94
C MET A 260 -45.78 21.40 -12.29
N TYR A 261 -45.84 21.44 -10.96
CA TYR A 261 -47.06 21.77 -10.23
C TYR A 261 -47.54 23.19 -10.55
N THR A 262 -46.63 24.17 -10.52
CA THR A 262 -46.94 25.59 -10.80
C THR A 262 -47.33 25.80 -12.27
N ALA A 263 -46.64 25.15 -13.20
CA ALA A 263 -46.96 25.20 -14.62
C ALA A 263 -48.35 24.60 -14.91
N ALA A 264 -48.67 23.45 -14.28
CA ALA A 264 -49.99 22.85 -14.39
C ALA A 264 -51.08 23.78 -13.84
N ALA A 265 -50.87 24.40 -12.68
CA ALA A 265 -51.82 25.34 -12.12
C ALA A 265 -52.12 26.51 -13.06
N ASN A 266 -51.08 27.10 -13.65
CA ASN A 266 -51.23 28.17 -14.64
C ASN A 266 -51.99 27.70 -15.88
N PHE A 267 -51.67 26.51 -16.39
CA PHE A 267 -52.33 25.93 -17.56
C PHE A 267 -53.83 25.69 -17.31
N TYR A 268 -54.19 25.18 -16.13
CA TYR A 268 -55.58 24.87 -15.76
C TYR A 268 -56.33 26.05 -15.10
N GLY A 269 -55.73 27.25 -15.05
CA GLY A 269 -56.36 28.45 -14.50
C GLY A 269 -56.74 28.35 -13.01
N GLN A 270 -55.96 27.60 -12.22
CA GLN A 270 -56.26 27.35 -10.80
C GLN A 270 -55.76 28.51 -9.92
N THR A 271 -56.61 28.96 -8.99
CA THR A 271 -56.29 30.01 -8.01
C THR A 271 -56.36 29.47 -6.58
N GLY A 272 -55.54 29.99 -5.66
CA GLY A 272 -55.54 29.56 -4.26
C GLY A 272 -54.87 28.19 -4.04
N LEU A 273 -53.76 27.96 -4.74
CA LEU A 273 -53.02 26.70 -4.71
C LEU A 273 -52.51 26.37 -3.31
N LYS A 274 -52.57 25.09 -2.94
CA LYS A 274 -51.80 24.59 -1.81
C LYS A 274 -50.31 24.78 -2.12
N ARG A 275 -49.55 25.27 -1.14
CA ARG A 275 -48.09 25.43 -1.28
C ARG A 275 -47.44 24.07 -1.52
N PHE A 276 -46.50 24.01 -2.46
CA PHE A 276 -45.60 22.87 -2.59
C PHE A 276 -44.72 22.79 -1.34
N SER A 277 -44.53 21.59 -0.79
CA SER A 277 -43.81 21.44 0.48
C SER A 277 -42.34 21.83 0.30
N SER A 278 -41.67 22.26 1.37
CA SER A 278 -40.22 22.36 1.35
C SER A 278 -39.61 20.98 1.09
N PHE A 279 -38.37 20.96 0.63
CA PHE A 279 -37.64 19.74 0.33
C PHE A 279 -37.64 18.78 1.52
N ASP A 280 -37.36 19.29 2.72
CA ASP A 280 -37.20 18.55 3.97
C ASP A 280 -38.51 18.34 4.76
N ASP A 281 -39.67 18.81 4.26
CA ASP A 281 -40.95 18.66 4.96
C ASP A 281 -41.32 17.18 5.12
N PRO A 282 -41.33 16.63 6.34
CA PRO A 282 -41.55 15.20 6.57
C PRO A 282 -43.00 14.77 6.30
N HIS A 283 -43.95 15.70 6.25
CA HIS A 283 -45.34 15.40 5.87
C HIS A 283 -45.58 15.50 4.35
N GLY A 284 -44.69 16.18 3.63
CA GLY A 284 -44.73 16.39 2.19
C GLY A 284 -43.68 15.57 1.44
N TYR A 285 -42.74 16.25 0.78
CA TYR A 285 -41.69 15.66 -0.06
C TYR A 285 -40.71 14.76 0.69
N ALA A 286 -40.43 15.10 1.95
CA ALA A 286 -39.57 14.37 2.88
C ALA A 286 -38.20 13.98 2.28
N GLY A 287 -37.57 14.91 1.57
CA GLY A 287 -36.22 14.80 1.04
C GLY A 287 -35.19 14.72 2.17
N SER A 288 -34.17 13.89 1.97
CA SER A 288 -33.14 13.64 2.98
C SER A 288 -31.89 13.08 2.28
N PRO A 289 -30.99 13.92 1.77
CA PRO A 289 -29.80 13.45 1.07
C PRO A 289 -28.89 12.67 2.03
N PRO A 290 -28.14 11.68 1.54
CA PRO A 290 -27.17 10.96 2.35
C PRO A 290 -25.93 11.81 2.64
N SER A 291 -25.38 11.74 3.85
CA SER A 291 -24.13 12.42 4.16
C SER A 291 -22.89 11.68 3.67
N ALA A 292 -21.78 12.41 3.62
CA ALA A 292 -20.47 11.84 3.30
C ALA A 292 -20.06 10.70 4.25
N PRO A 293 -20.22 10.81 5.59
CA PRO A 293 -19.88 9.73 6.52
C PRO A 293 -20.71 8.46 6.29
N TYR A 294 -22.02 8.60 6.09
CA TYR A 294 -22.89 7.47 5.80
C TYR A 294 -22.46 6.73 4.52
N LEU A 295 -22.16 7.49 3.46
CA LEU A 295 -21.69 6.94 2.20
C LEU A 295 -20.32 6.28 2.32
N LYS A 296 -19.36 6.93 3.00
CA LYS A 296 -18.03 6.39 3.26
C LYS A 296 -18.09 5.07 4.02
N GLY A 297 -18.88 5.02 5.10
CA GLY A 297 -19.08 3.80 5.89
C GLY A 297 -19.65 2.66 5.05
N LEU A 298 -20.77 2.91 4.36
CA LEU A 298 -21.41 1.89 3.52
C LEU A 298 -20.51 1.43 2.37
N PHE A 299 -19.76 2.34 1.75
CA PHE A 299 -18.82 1.98 0.69
C PHE A 299 -17.69 1.09 1.21
N THR A 300 -17.16 1.41 2.39
CA THR A 300 -16.13 0.61 3.06
C THR A 300 -16.63 -0.79 3.36
N ASP A 301 -17.85 -0.93 3.88
CA ASP A 301 -18.49 -2.23 4.11
C ASP A 301 -18.65 -3.03 2.82
N VAL A 302 -19.10 -2.37 1.74
CA VAL A 302 -19.27 -3.03 0.44
C VAL A 302 -17.93 -3.49 -0.12
N VAL A 303 -16.89 -2.64 -0.10
CA VAL A 303 -15.55 -3.02 -0.59
C VAL A 303 -14.97 -4.14 0.27
N SER A 304 -15.14 -4.07 1.59
CA SER A 304 -14.70 -5.12 2.52
C SER A 304 -15.38 -6.46 2.25
N ALA A 305 -16.69 -6.47 1.96
CA ALA A 305 -17.41 -7.67 1.57
C ALA A 305 -16.92 -8.24 0.21
N HIS A 306 -16.37 -7.39 -0.67
CA HIS A 306 -15.79 -7.80 -1.94
C HIS A 306 -14.30 -8.14 -1.86
N ARG A 307 -13.67 -7.98 -0.70
CA ARG A 307 -12.23 -8.18 -0.48
C ARG A 307 -11.73 -9.49 -1.06
N ILE A 308 -12.40 -10.61 -0.77
CA ILE A 308 -12.00 -11.95 -1.25
C ILE A 308 -11.93 -12.00 -2.78
N PHE A 309 -12.86 -11.35 -3.48
CA PHE A 309 -12.84 -11.30 -4.94
C PHE A 309 -11.75 -10.38 -5.48
N ILE A 310 -11.52 -9.24 -4.81
CA ILE A 310 -10.46 -8.29 -5.17
C ILE A 310 -9.08 -8.93 -4.96
N GLU A 311 -8.86 -9.60 -3.84
CA GLU A 311 -7.62 -10.31 -3.52
C GLU A 311 -7.39 -11.46 -4.49
N ARG A 312 -8.43 -12.24 -4.82
CA ARG A 312 -8.34 -13.29 -5.83
C ARG A 312 -8.00 -12.73 -7.21
N ASP A 313 -8.65 -11.66 -7.64
CA ASP A 313 -8.35 -10.99 -8.92
C ASP A 313 -6.89 -10.52 -8.93
N THR A 314 -6.49 -9.79 -7.90
CA THR A 314 -5.12 -9.31 -7.69
C THR A 314 -4.11 -10.45 -7.73
N ALA A 315 -4.41 -11.59 -7.08
CA ALA A 315 -3.56 -12.78 -7.04
C ALA A 315 -3.31 -13.40 -8.43
N THR A 316 -4.23 -13.21 -9.38
CA THR A 316 -4.16 -13.80 -10.72
C THR A 316 -3.43 -12.95 -11.76
N LYS A 317 -3.18 -11.67 -11.48
CA LYS A 317 -2.55 -10.75 -12.44
C LYS A 317 -1.12 -11.18 -12.80
N PRO A 318 -0.56 -10.80 -13.96
CA PRO A 318 0.84 -11.09 -14.24
C PRO A 318 1.78 -10.22 -13.36
N LEU A 319 3.05 -10.61 -13.29
CA LEU A 319 4.14 -9.85 -12.66
C LEU A 319 5.46 -10.23 -13.34
N THR A 320 5.47 -10.17 -14.68
CA THR A 320 6.69 -10.49 -15.45
C THR A 320 7.74 -9.39 -15.22
N VAL A 321 7.25 -8.15 -15.15
CA VAL A 321 8.03 -6.97 -14.75
C VAL A 321 7.43 -6.45 -13.45
N ALA A 322 8.20 -6.54 -12.36
CA ALA A 322 7.84 -5.98 -11.07
C ALA A 322 8.40 -4.56 -10.94
N LYS A 323 7.61 -3.65 -10.39
CA LYS A 323 8.04 -2.32 -9.96
C LYS A 323 7.71 -2.17 -8.49
N ALA A 324 8.71 -2.11 -7.64
CA ALA A 324 8.55 -2.07 -6.20
C ALA A 324 9.03 -0.74 -5.63
N ASP A 325 8.23 -0.16 -4.75
CA ASP A 325 8.57 1.10 -4.08
C ASP A 325 7.89 1.20 -2.71
N HIS A 326 8.48 1.98 -1.81
CA HIS A 326 7.91 2.40 -0.55
C HIS A 326 7.30 3.79 -0.66
N THR A 327 5.98 3.89 -0.48
CA THR A 327 5.30 5.18 -0.40
C THR A 327 5.07 5.63 1.05
N PHE A 328 5.17 6.94 1.28
CA PHE A 328 5.03 7.57 2.60
C PHE A 328 3.73 8.38 2.73
N HIS A 329 3.06 8.66 1.61
CA HIS A 329 1.90 9.56 1.58
C HIS A 329 0.69 8.99 2.32
N VAL A 330 0.43 7.69 2.14
CA VAL A 330 -0.70 7.00 2.79
C VAL A 330 -0.60 7.10 4.31
N LEU A 331 0.61 7.05 4.86
CA LEU A 331 0.85 7.04 6.30
C LEU A 331 0.51 8.36 6.99
N LYS A 332 0.50 9.48 6.25
CA LYS A 332 0.05 10.78 6.77
C LYS A 332 -1.43 10.79 7.14
N HIS A 333 -2.18 9.80 6.65
CA HIS A 333 -3.61 9.64 6.90
C HIS A 333 -3.93 8.46 7.81
N ILE A 334 -2.91 7.75 8.31
CA ILE A 334 -3.07 6.67 9.29
C ILE A 334 -2.90 7.27 10.68
N GLY A 335 -3.84 7.01 11.58
CA GLY A 335 -3.78 7.48 12.95
C GLY A 335 -2.55 6.95 13.70
N SER A 336 -1.98 7.77 14.56
CA SER A 336 -0.93 7.36 15.50
C SER A 336 -1.56 6.69 16.74
N VAL A 337 -0.77 5.90 17.45
CA VAL A 337 -1.18 5.35 18.75
C VAL A 337 -0.39 6.05 19.82
N LYS A 338 -1.09 6.81 20.69
CA LYS A 338 -0.49 7.67 21.72
C LYS A 338 0.52 8.68 21.13
N GLY A 339 0.21 9.24 19.97
CA GLY A 339 1.10 10.20 19.29
C GLY A 339 2.20 9.55 18.43
N GLU A 340 2.47 8.25 18.62
CA GLU A 340 3.53 7.56 17.87
C GLU A 340 3.02 6.91 16.58
N GLN A 341 3.71 7.16 15.48
CA GLN A 341 3.39 6.56 14.18
C GLN A 341 3.88 5.10 14.16
N ILE A 342 2.93 4.16 14.09
CA ILE A 342 3.24 2.72 14.10
C ILE A 342 3.97 2.28 12.82
N PHE A 343 3.62 2.88 11.69
CA PHE A 343 4.08 2.46 10.38
C PHE A 343 4.92 3.54 9.70
N THR A 344 6.07 3.17 9.16
CA THR A 344 7.02 4.10 8.54
C THR A 344 6.98 4.08 7.01
N ALA A 345 6.47 3.03 6.38
CA ALA A 345 6.21 3.01 4.94
C ALA A 345 4.99 2.15 4.57
N ALA A 346 4.50 2.32 3.34
CA ALA A 346 3.68 1.35 2.66
C ALA A 346 4.41 0.86 1.40
N SER A 347 4.82 -0.41 1.40
CA SER A 347 5.45 -1.04 0.23
C SER A 347 4.38 -1.42 -0.78
N THR A 348 4.61 -1.08 -2.04
CA THR A 348 3.73 -1.43 -3.16
C THR A 348 4.56 -2.07 -4.25
N CYS A 349 4.06 -3.19 -4.78
CA CYS A 349 4.62 -3.84 -5.96
C CYS A 349 3.57 -3.81 -7.07
N MET A 350 3.93 -3.26 -8.23
CA MET A 350 3.09 -3.18 -9.42
C MET A 350 3.63 -4.06 -10.54
N ASN A 351 2.75 -4.47 -11.44
CA ASN A 351 3.12 -5.23 -12.64
C ASN A 351 3.45 -4.33 -13.86
N GLU A 352 3.68 -4.97 -15.00
CA GLU A 352 3.95 -4.32 -16.30
C GLU A 352 2.82 -3.38 -16.78
N PHE A 353 1.61 -3.51 -16.24
CA PHE A 353 0.43 -2.72 -16.59
C PHE A 353 0.04 -1.68 -15.53
N GLU A 354 0.94 -1.40 -14.58
CA GLU A 354 0.70 -0.47 -13.45
C GLU A 354 -0.43 -0.92 -12.53
N GLU A 355 -0.72 -2.22 -12.52
CA GLU A 355 -1.69 -2.79 -11.60
C GLU A 355 -0.98 -3.22 -10.32
N ALA A 356 -1.56 -2.86 -9.18
CA ALA A 356 -1.08 -3.30 -7.88
C ALA A 356 -1.13 -4.84 -7.80
N ARG A 357 -0.01 -5.42 -7.36
CA ARG A 357 0.18 -6.86 -7.16
C ARG A 357 0.48 -7.25 -5.73
N GLY A 358 1.19 -6.39 -5.02
CA GLY A 358 1.46 -6.52 -3.60
C GLY A 358 1.31 -5.16 -2.93
N HIS A 359 0.79 -5.17 -1.71
CA HIS A 359 0.74 -3.99 -0.87
C HIS A 359 0.87 -4.39 0.60
N ALA A 360 1.80 -3.76 1.31
CA ALA A 360 2.04 -4.01 2.72
C ALA A 360 2.35 -2.70 3.44
N ILE A 361 1.66 -2.44 4.55
CA ILE A 361 2.00 -1.36 5.47
C ILE A 361 3.04 -1.91 6.44
N VAL A 362 4.19 -1.24 6.57
CA VAL A 362 5.37 -1.78 7.25
C VAL A 362 5.89 -0.86 8.34
N TYR A 363 6.45 -1.48 9.39
CA TYR A 363 7.01 -0.81 10.57
C TYR A 363 8.32 -0.07 10.28
N SER A 364 9.05 -0.45 9.23
CA SER A 364 10.27 0.22 8.79
C SER A 364 10.45 0.05 7.28
N LYS A 365 11.42 0.75 6.69
CA LYS A 365 11.79 0.58 5.28
C LYS A 365 12.57 -0.71 5.00
N SER A 366 12.80 -1.54 6.01
CA SER A 366 13.50 -2.82 5.85
C SER A 366 12.70 -3.78 4.99
N LEU A 367 13.39 -4.42 4.05
CA LEU A 367 12.78 -5.43 3.17
C LEU A 367 12.36 -6.70 3.93
N GLU A 368 12.89 -6.93 5.13
CA GLU A 368 12.46 -8.04 6.00
C GLU A 368 10.97 -7.97 6.36
N HIS A 369 10.38 -6.76 6.40
CA HIS A 369 8.95 -6.60 6.68
C HIS A 369 8.04 -6.87 5.48
N VAL A 370 8.60 -7.10 4.29
CA VAL A 370 7.83 -7.39 3.07
C VAL A 370 8.15 -8.76 2.49
N GLU A 371 8.94 -9.58 3.17
CA GLU A 371 9.31 -10.93 2.73
C GLU A 371 8.07 -11.78 2.43
N ASP A 372 7.16 -11.91 3.41
CA ASP A 372 5.89 -12.64 3.26
C ASP A 372 5.07 -12.13 2.07
N MET A 373 5.04 -10.81 1.83
CA MET A 373 4.30 -10.23 0.70
C MET A 373 4.87 -10.75 -0.62
N TYR A 374 6.20 -10.74 -0.78
CA TYR A 374 6.85 -11.24 -1.98
C TYR A 374 6.69 -12.75 -2.17
N GLU A 375 6.83 -13.53 -1.11
CA GLU A 375 6.65 -14.98 -1.16
C GLU A 375 5.25 -15.35 -1.66
N HIS A 376 4.20 -14.76 -1.08
CA HIS A 376 2.82 -14.98 -1.51
C HIS A 376 2.56 -14.49 -2.95
N MET A 377 3.18 -13.39 -3.37
CA MET A 377 3.06 -12.93 -4.76
C MET A 377 3.63 -13.97 -5.74
N PHE A 378 4.83 -14.48 -5.48
CA PHE A 378 5.47 -15.46 -6.37
C PHE A 378 4.78 -16.83 -6.33
N GLU A 379 4.26 -17.24 -5.18
CA GLU A 379 3.35 -18.39 -5.08
C GLU A 379 2.09 -18.21 -5.91
N GLY A 380 1.46 -17.04 -5.82
CA GLY A 380 0.27 -16.69 -6.60
C GLY A 380 0.52 -16.74 -8.11
N LEU A 381 1.69 -16.30 -8.58
CA LEU A 381 2.08 -16.42 -9.99
C LEU A 381 2.13 -17.88 -10.43
N ARG A 382 2.81 -18.74 -9.66
CA ARG A 382 2.91 -20.18 -9.96
C ARG A 382 1.53 -20.85 -9.96
N ALA A 383 0.72 -20.57 -8.94
CA ALA A 383 -0.62 -21.15 -8.81
C ALA A 383 -1.56 -20.72 -9.94
N SER A 384 -1.37 -19.51 -10.48
CA SER A 384 -2.18 -18.97 -11.58
C SER A 384 -1.64 -19.33 -12.97
N GLY A 385 -0.51 -20.03 -13.06
CA GLY A 385 0.13 -20.39 -14.34
C GLY A 385 0.80 -19.21 -15.05
N ASN A 386 1.09 -18.13 -14.33
CA ASN A 386 1.82 -16.98 -14.88
C ASN A 386 3.32 -17.28 -14.99
N PRO A 387 4.03 -16.66 -15.95
CA PRO A 387 5.49 -16.69 -15.99
C PRO A 387 6.10 -16.16 -14.69
N PRO A 388 7.28 -16.66 -14.28
CA PRO A 388 8.01 -16.08 -13.16
C PRO A 388 8.47 -14.65 -13.49
N THR A 389 8.65 -13.82 -12.46
CA THR A 389 9.19 -12.47 -12.61
C THR A 389 10.59 -12.51 -13.21
N GLN A 390 10.80 -11.72 -14.26
CA GLN A 390 12.05 -11.64 -15.02
C GLN A 390 12.82 -10.37 -14.72
N ILE A 391 12.11 -9.26 -14.47
CA ILE A 391 12.70 -7.94 -14.22
C ILE A 391 12.04 -7.37 -12.96
N LEU A 392 12.84 -6.79 -12.07
CA LEU A 392 12.37 -6.06 -10.91
C LEU A 392 13.04 -4.68 -10.88
N TYR A 393 12.24 -3.63 -10.86
CA TYR A 393 12.66 -2.26 -10.65
C TYR A 393 12.48 -1.88 -9.19
N THR A 394 13.52 -1.27 -8.62
CA THR A 394 13.57 -0.69 -7.28
C THR A 394 14.55 0.48 -7.28
N ASP A 395 14.46 1.35 -6.28
CA ASP A 395 15.33 2.53 -6.12
C ASP A 395 16.78 2.16 -5.79
N SER A 396 17.00 1.04 -5.09
CA SER A 396 18.32 0.63 -4.61
C SER A 396 18.70 -0.79 -5.03
N PRO A 397 18.77 -1.08 -6.34
CA PRO A 397 18.89 -2.45 -6.85
C PRO A 397 20.15 -3.17 -6.35
N GLN A 398 21.26 -2.46 -6.13
CA GLN A 398 22.49 -3.07 -5.60
C GLN A 398 22.34 -3.51 -4.13
N ALA A 399 21.72 -2.68 -3.30
CA ALA A 399 21.52 -2.97 -1.87
C ALA A 399 20.46 -4.05 -1.65
N GLU A 400 19.43 -4.06 -2.51
CA GLU A 400 18.27 -4.95 -2.38
C GLU A 400 18.43 -6.28 -3.12
N ARG A 401 19.43 -6.38 -4.00
CA ARG A 401 19.73 -7.60 -4.77
C ARG A 401 19.83 -8.87 -3.90
N PRO A 402 20.58 -8.91 -2.78
CA PRO A 402 20.69 -10.12 -1.98
C PRO A 402 19.34 -10.61 -1.44
N PHE A 403 18.44 -9.68 -1.09
CA PHE A 403 17.09 -10.00 -0.65
C PHE A 403 16.28 -10.61 -1.80
N HIS A 404 16.22 -9.92 -2.96
CA HIS A 404 15.42 -10.38 -4.10
C HIS A 404 15.92 -11.70 -4.70
N GLU A 405 17.24 -11.92 -4.79
CA GLU A 405 17.82 -13.18 -5.26
C GLU A 405 17.55 -14.35 -4.29
N ARG A 406 17.43 -14.07 -2.98
CA ARG A 406 17.06 -15.06 -1.96
C ARG A 406 15.61 -15.51 -2.12
N ILE A 407 14.68 -14.55 -2.17
CA ILE A 407 13.22 -14.82 -2.22
C ILE A 407 12.78 -15.31 -3.61
N ASN A 408 13.44 -14.87 -4.68
CA ASN A 408 13.10 -15.22 -6.05
C ASN A 408 14.30 -15.77 -6.82
N LYS A 409 14.53 -17.07 -6.67
CA LYS A 409 15.63 -17.77 -7.35
C LYS A 409 15.58 -17.71 -8.87
N THR A 410 14.43 -17.42 -9.49
CA THR A 410 14.38 -17.30 -10.96
C THR A 410 15.14 -16.07 -11.45
N MET A 411 15.33 -15.06 -10.59
CA MET A 411 16.11 -13.86 -10.90
C MET A 411 17.62 -14.09 -10.95
N THR A 412 18.12 -15.26 -10.56
CA THR A 412 19.55 -15.59 -10.70
C THR A 412 19.84 -16.46 -11.91
N LEU A 413 18.79 -16.97 -12.57
CA LEU A 413 18.93 -17.92 -13.67
C LEU A 413 19.47 -17.22 -14.93
N ASN A 414 20.66 -17.63 -15.38
CA ASN A 414 21.32 -17.08 -16.58
C ASN A 414 21.55 -15.56 -16.53
N VAL A 415 21.67 -14.98 -15.33
CA VAL A 415 21.92 -13.55 -15.18
C VAL A 415 23.42 -13.27 -15.22
N VAL A 416 23.81 -12.37 -16.12
CA VAL A 416 25.17 -11.82 -16.20
C VAL A 416 25.11 -10.40 -15.63
N PRO A 417 25.88 -10.07 -14.58
CA PRO A 417 25.95 -8.70 -14.07
C PRO A 417 26.41 -7.75 -15.18
N VAL A 418 25.62 -6.71 -15.43
CA VAL A 418 25.98 -5.63 -16.35
C VAL A 418 26.29 -4.39 -15.51
N THR A 419 27.50 -3.87 -15.69
CA THR A 419 27.94 -2.56 -15.19
C THR A 419 28.17 -1.60 -16.35
N GLN A 420 28.29 -0.30 -16.04
CA GLN A 420 28.69 0.72 -17.02
C GLN A 420 30.07 0.46 -17.66
N TRP A 421 30.87 -0.45 -17.09
CA TRP A 421 32.20 -0.81 -17.57
C TRP A 421 32.25 -2.19 -18.23
N THR A 422 31.12 -2.88 -18.41
CA THR A 422 31.07 -4.28 -18.91
C THR A 422 31.81 -4.48 -20.23
N ASP A 423 31.74 -3.47 -21.10
CA ASP A 423 32.34 -3.48 -22.44
C ASP A 423 33.85 -3.21 -22.43
N LEU A 424 34.42 -2.79 -21.30
CA LEU A 424 35.85 -2.56 -21.16
C LEU A 424 36.61 -3.89 -21.07
N PRO A 425 37.87 -3.95 -21.55
CA PRO A 425 38.69 -5.13 -21.38
C PRO A 425 38.96 -5.42 -19.90
N PRO A 426 39.02 -6.70 -19.49
CA PRO A 426 39.29 -7.06 -18.10
C PRO A 426 40.64 -6.54 -17.65
N PHE A 427 40.70 -6.07 -16.40
CA PHE A 427 41.95 -5.76 -15.74
C PHE A 427 42.79 -7.04 -15.64
N ARG A 428 44.07 -6.92 -15.96
CA ARG A 428 45.04 -8.01 -15.83
C ARG A 428 46.23 -7.48 -15.06
N SER A 429 46.66 -8.22 -14.04
CA SER A 429 47.89 -7.91 -13.31
C SER A 429 49.09 -7.95 -14.26
N ASP A 430 50.13 -7.18 -13.95
CA ASP A 430 51.39 -7.25 -14.69
C ASP A 430 51.97 -8.67 -14.52
N PRO A 431 52.33 -9.36 -15.61
CA PRO A 431 52.95 -10.69 -15.53
C PRO A 431 54.26 -10.71 -14.73
N ASN A 432 54.92 -9.57 -14.52
CA ASN A 432 56.12 -9.44 -13.70
C ASN A 432 55.82 -9.19 -12.21
N THR A 433 54.56 -9.10 -11.80
CA THR A 433 54.19 -8.99 -10.39
C THR A 433 54.55 -10.29 -9.66
N ILE A 434 55.49 -10.20 -8.72
CA ILE A 434 55.82 -11.31 -7.82
C ILE A 434 54.79 -11.30 -6.69
N THR A 435 53.93 -12.32 -6.64
CA THR A 435 52.99 -12.51 -5.54
C THR A 435 53.57 -13.48 -4.53
N VAL A 436 53.80 -13.01 -3.30
CA VAL A 436 54.21 -13.84 -2.17
C VAL A 436 53.02 -13.98 -1.23
N SER A 437 52.49 -15.20 -1.12
CA SER A 437 51.39 -15.50 -0.19
C SER A 437 51.97 -16.14 1.06
N VAL A 438 51.69 -15.53 2.22
CA VAL A 438 52.26 -15.95 3.49
C VAL A 438 51.15 -16.08 4.53
N SER A 439 51.09 -17.21 5.24
CA SER A 439 50.06 -17.50 6.24
C SER A 439 50.60 -17.80 7.63
N ASP A 440 51.92 -17.92 7.77
CA ASP A 440 52.60 -18.24 9.03
C ASP A 440 53.28 -16.99 9.59
N SER A 441 53.23 -16.81 10.91
CA SER A 441 53.68 -15.57 11.56
C SER A 441 55.17 -15.30 11.37
N ILE A 442 56.02 -16.32 11.36
CA ILE A 442 57.47 -16.14 11.15
C ILE A 442 57.73 -15.58 9.75
N HIS A 443 57.09 -16.18 8.74
CA HIS A 443 57.26 -15.77 7.36
C HIS A 443 56.65 -14.39 7.07
N ILE A 444 55.55 -14.02 7.75
CA ILE A 444 54.97 -12.68 7.63
C ILE A 444 55.97 -11.62 8.15
N GLU A 445 56.70 -11.92 9.24
CA GLU A 445 57.69 -11.01 9.79
C GLU A 445 58.93 -10.92 8.93
N GLU A 446 59.39 -12.04 8.36
CA GLU A 446 60.49 -12.05 7.39
C GLU A 446 60.15 -11.21 6.16
N ALA A 447 58.95 -11.37 5.60
CA ALA A 447 58.48 -10.59 4.46
C ALA A 447 58.34 -9.09 4.80
N ALA A 448 57.78 -8.76 5.97
CA ALA A 448 57.68 -7.38 6.42
C ALA A 448 59.06 -6.75 6.69
N ASN A 449 59.99 -7.50 7.25
CA ASN A 449 61.35 -7.05 7.48
C ASN A 449 62.11 -6.85 6.15
N GLU A 450 61.92 -7.74 5.17
CA GLU A 450 62.47 -7.57 3.82
C GLU A 450 61.96 -6.29 3.16
N ILE A 451 60.66 -5.99 3.29
CA ILE A 451 60.06 -4.72 2.83
C ILE A 451 60.77 -3.53 3.48
N LEU A 452 60.93 -3.54 4.81
CA LEU A 452 61.60 -2.46 5.53
C LEU A 452 63.08 -2.32 5.13
N GLN A 453 63.82 -3.43 5.02
CA GLN A 453 65.22 -3.43 4.62
C GLN A 453 65.40 -2.87 3.19
N ASN A 454 64.52 -3.24 2.26
CA ASN A 454 64.53 -2.71 0.91
C ASN A 454 64.21 -1.20 0.88
N LEU A 455 63.27 -0.74 1.72
CA LEU A 455 62.97 0.69 1.87
C LEU A 455 64.17 1.48 2.41
N PHE A 456 64.89 0.95 3.39
CA PHE A 456 66.05 1.63 4.00
C PHE A 456 67.35 1.52 3.18
N SER A 457 67.48 0.50 2.33
CA SER A 457 68.68 0.28 1.50
C SER A 457 68.66 1.05 0.17
N CYS A 458 67.53 1.64 -0.21
CA CYS A 458 67.41 2.45 -1.43
C CYS A 458 68.10 3.82 -1.27
N ALA A 459 69.34 3.92 -1.74
CA ALA A 459 70.19 5.10 -1.61
C ALA A 459 69.83 6.30 -2.52
N SER A 460 68.74 6.25 -3.29
CA SER A 460 68.32 7.38 -4.14
C SER A 460 66.96 7.94 -3.71
N PRO A 461 66.87 9.22 -3.28
CA PRO A 461 65.63 9.85 -2.83
C PRO A 461 64.62 10.15 -3.95
N SER A 462 64.81 9.57 -5.14
CA SER A 462 64.04 9.87 -6.36
C SER A 462 63.34 8.65 -6.97
N GLN A 463 63.47 7.45 -6.38
CA GLN A 463 62.85 6.23 -6.90
C GLN A 463 61.74 5.74 -5.96
N LEU A 464 60.50 5.70 -6.46
CA LEU A 464 59.33 5.17 -5.76
C LEU A 464 59.28 3.65 -5.95
N TYR A 465 59.10 2.90 -4.87
CA TYR A 465 58.89 1.45 -4.88
C TYR A 465 57.47 1.16 -4.39
N PRO A 466 56.49 1.00 -5.30
CA PRO A 466 55.15 0.60 -4.90
C PRO A 466 55.18 -0.85 -4.41
N ILE A 467 54.70 -1.09 -3.20
CA ILE A 467 54.59 -2.42 -2.59
C ILE A 467 53.12 -2.60 -2.22
N ALA A 468 52.41 -3.46 -2.95
CA ALA A 468 51.04 -3.80 -2.64
C ALA A 468 51.01 -4.86 -1.53
N LEU A 469 50.32 -4.56 -0.43
CA LEU A 469 50.18 -5.46 0.72
C LEU A 469 48.70 -5.81 0.92
N ALA A 470 48.33 -7.07 0.69
CA ALA A 470 46.99 -7.58 0.99
C ALA A 470 47.02 -8.34 2.32
N ILE A 471 46.18 -7.92 3.28
CA ILE A 471 46.07 -8.55 4.60
C ILE A 471 44.66 -9.12 4.74
N LYS A 472 44.56 -10.45 4.91
CA LYS A 472 43.30 -11.12 5.23
C LYS A 472 43.20 -11.32 6.73
N ALA A 473 42.22 -10.70 7.37
CA ALA A 473 41.85 -10.98 8.75
C ALA A 473 40.61 -11.91 8.74
N GLU A 474 40.80 -13.21 8.97
CA GLU A 474 39.66 -14.11 9.13
C GLU A 474 39.02 -13.92 10.50
N HIS A 475 37.71 -13.64 10.54
CA HIS A 475 36.89 -13.81 11.74
C HIS A 475 36.63 -15.30 11.97
N CYS A 476 37.67 -16.06 12.30
CA CYS A 476 37.51 -17.39 12.84
C CYS A 476 37.51 -17.27 14.36
N ALA A 477 36.33 -17.34 14.98
CA ALA A 477 36.14 -17.19 16.42
C ALA A 477 37.01 -18.15 17.25
N ASP A 478 37.49 -19.26 16.65
CA ASP A 478 38.27 -20.28 17.34
C ASP A 478 39.81 -20.10 17.23
N GLU A 479 40.35 -19.45 16.18
CA GLU A 479 41.82 -19.26 16.02
C GLU A 479 42.34 -17.90 16.50
N LEU A 480 41.50 -16.87 16.56
CA LEU A 480 41.84 -15.56 17.17
C LEU A 480 42.13 -15.65 18.68
N SER A 481 41.77 -16.76 19.33
CA SER A 481 42.12 -17.06 20.71
C SER A 481 43.62 -17.32 20.92
N ARG A 482 44.41 -17.57 19.86
CA ARG A 482 45.86 -17.80 19.93
C ARG A 482 46.74 -16.56 19.74
N LEU A 483 46.16 -15.43 19.33
CA LEU A 483 46.85 -14.14 19.14
C LEU A 483 46.40 -13.11 20.21
N GLN A 484 46.16 -13.57 21.44
CA GLN A 484 45.62 -12.75 22.53
C GLN A 484 46.67 -11.91 23.27
N SER A 485 47.96 -11.98 22.87
CA SER A 485 48.98 -11.12 23.47
C SER A 485 49.30 -9.92 22.56
N PRO A 486 49.38 -8.68 23.12
CA PRO A 486 49.90 -7.50 22.42
C PRO A 486 51.32 -7.68 21.82
N SER A 487 52.01 -8.76 22.15
CA SER A 487 53.32 -9.16 21.61
C SER A 487 53.26 -9.95 20.30
N ASP A 488 52.08 -10.35 19.82
CA ASP A 488 51.96 -11.30 18.70
C ASP A 488 51.91 -10.64 17.31
N ILE A 489 51.99 -9.30 17.27
CA ILE A 489 52.29 -8.60 16.02
C ILE A 489 53.78 -8.44 15.90
N LEU A 490 54.32 -9.32 15.08
CA LEU A 490 55.34 -9.10 14.08
C LEU A 490 55.78 -7.61 14.00
N PRO A 491 56.84 -7.25 14.76
CA PRO A 491 57.32 -5.88 14.92
C PRO A 491 57.54 -5.13 13.60
N SER A 492 57.91 -5.85 12.55
CA SER A 492 58.14 -5.27 11.22
C SER A 492 56.82 -4.88 10.56
N LEU A 493 55.77 -5.70 10.65
CA LEU A 493 54.45 -5.35 10.12
C LEU A 493 53.85 -4.14 10.86
N ARG A 494 53.94 -4.11 12.19
CA ARG A 494 53.53 -2.94 13.00
C ARG A 494 54.28 -1.68 12.57
N SER A 495 55.57 -1.81 12.30
CA SER A 495 56.40 -0.70 11.83
C SER A 495 55.95 -0.19 10.46
N ILE A 496 55.57 -1.07 9.52
CA ILE A 496 55.02 -0.65 8.23
C ILE A 496 53.71 0.13 8.41
N LEU A 497 52.79 -0.40 9.23
CA LEU A 497 51.46 0.17 9.41
C LEU A 497 51.47 1.51 10.17
N THR A 498 52.39 1.70 11.12
CA THR A 498 52.42 2.90 11.98
C THR A 498 53.42 3.97 11.53
N ASN A 499 54.38 3.64 10.65
CA ASN A 499 55.41 4.60 10.21
C ASN A 499 54.84 5.66 9.27
N SER A 500 54.91 6.94 9.67
CA SER A 500 54.39 8.08 8.91
C SER A 500 55.14 8.37 7.61
N SER A 501 56.35 7.82 7.45
CA SER A 501 57.15 7.93 6.21
C SER A 501 56.69 6.95 5.12
N ILE A 502 55.88 5.96 5.48
CA ILE A 502 55.30 4.98 4.55
C ILE A 502 53.87 5.41 4.29
N ILE A 503 53.57 5.76 3.03
CA ILE A 503 52.22 6.14 2.59
C ILE A 503 51.44 4.85 2.28
N LYS A 504 50.26 4.69 2.87
CA LYS A 504 49.34 3.58 2.62
C LYS A 504 48.27 4.08 1.68
N ILE A 505 48.19 3.54 0.48
CA ILE A 505 47.18 3.90 -0.50
C ILE A 505 46.11 2.80 -0.43
N GLY A 506 44.88 3.04 -0.88
CA GLY A 506 43.87 1.99 -0.87
C GLY A 506 42.47 2.50 -1.11
N HIS A 507 41.53 1.56 -1.24
CA HIS A 507 40.10 1.83 -1.31
C HIS A 507 39.47 1.49 0.04
N ASP A 508 38.80 2.45 0.68
CA ASP A 508 38.32 2.35 2.06
C ASP A 508 39.44 2.04 3.08
N ILE A 509 40.65 2.54 2.79
CA ILE A 509 41.89 2.22 3.51
C ILE A 509 41.78 2.51 5.02
N ARG A 510 40.99 3.53 5.38
CA ARG A 510 40.77 3.88 6.79
C ARG A 510 39.97 2.80 7.52
N ARG A 511 38.90 2.29 6.92
CA ARG A 511 38.11 1.23 7.52
C ARG A 511 38.94 -0.04 7.63
N SER A 512 39.71 -0.39 6.60
CA SER A 512 40.57 -1.57 6.63
C SER A 512 41.65 -1.46 7.71
N LEU A 513 42.27 -0.30 7.90
CA LEU A 513 43.21 -0.05 9.01
C LEU A 513 42.53 -0.10 10.39
N GLN A 514 41.29 0.37 10.53
CA GLN A 514 40.50 0.21 11.76
C GLN A 514 40.18 -1.25 12.05
N THR A 515 39.76 -2.01 11.03
CA THR A 515 39.51 -3.45 11.17
C THR A 515 40.78 -4.20 11.56
N ILE A 516 41.93 -3.87 10.98
CA ILE A 516 43.25 -4.41 11.36
C ILE A 516 43.59 -4.01 12.81
N SER A 517 43.42 -2.74 13.18
CA SER A 517 43.67 -2.25 14.53
C SER A 517 42.84 -3.02 15.58
N GLN A 518 41.56 -3.25 15.30
CA GLN A 518 40.66 -4.01 16.16
C GLN A 518 41.01 -5.50 16.20
N ALA A 519 41.21 -6.12 15.03
CA ALA A 519 41.48 -7.55 14.92
C ALA A 519 42.80 -7.96 15.60
N PHE A 520 43.82 -7.09 15.51
CA PHE A 520 45.15 -7.35 16.08
C PHE A 520 45.42 -6.55 17.37
N SER A 521 44.44 -5.81 17.90
CA SER A 521 44.60 -4.97 19.12
C SER A 521 45.75 -3.94 19.04
N VAL A 522 46.00 -3.35 17.86
CA VAL A 522 47.04 -2.31 17.67
C VAL A 522 46.47 -0.92 17.87
N LYS A 523 46.51 -0.46 19.12
CA LYS A 523 46.05 0.89 19.44
C LYS A 523 46.91 1.99 18.79
N ASP A 524 48.13 1.69 18.38
CA ASP A 524 49.04 2.65 17.75
C ASP A 524 48.67 3.02 16.30
N ILE A 525 47.82 2.23 15.64
CA ILE A 525 47.35 2.56 14.28
C ILE A 525 46.38 3.75 14.33
N GLU A 526 45.51 3.83 15.34
CA GLU A 526 44.48 4.88 15.44
C GLU A 526 45.09 6.31 15.52
N PRO A 527 46.10 6.59 16.36
CA PRO A 527 46.78 7.89 16.36
C PRO A 527 47.43 8.26 15.04
N SER A 528 47.97 7.28 14.30
CA SER A 528 48.61 7.52 13.00
C SER A 528 47.61 7.99 11.94
N MET A 529 46.38 7.48 12.01
CA MET A 529 45.26 7.87 11.14
C MET A 529 44.64 9.22 11.52
N ALA A 530 44.67 9.58 12.80
CA ALA A 530 44.14 10.84 13.32
C ALA A 530 45.13 12.03 13.22
N SER A 531 46.35 11.79 12.75
CA SER A 531 47.36 12.84 12.62
C SER A 531 46.97 13.88 11.57
N LYS A 532 47.41 15.14 11.74
CA LYS A 532 47.16 16.22 10.77
C LYS A 532 47.65 15.89 9.36
N ASN A 533 48.70 15.09 9.23
CA ASN A 533 49.25 14.61 7.96
C ASN A 533 49.15 13.08 7.92
N PRO A 534 47.95 12.51 7.72
CA PRO A 534 47.76 11.07 7.80
C PRO A 534 48.55 10.40 6.69
N SER A 535 49.38 9.41 7.02
CA SER A 535 50.14 8.61 6.04
C SER A 535 49.27 7.67 5.19
N THR A 536 48.03 8.05 4.93
CA THR A 536 47.02 7.26 4.21
C THR A 536 46.44 8.08 3.06
N LEU A 537 46.33 7.49 1.87
CA LEU A 537 45.72 8.09 0.69
C LEU A 537 44.51 7.26 0.25
N GLU A 538 43.32 7.84 0.40
CA GLU A 538 42.07 7.22 -0.05
C GLU A 538 41.88 7.42 -1.56
N LEU A 539 41.91 6.33 -2.34
CA LEU A 539 41.87 6.36 -3.80
C LEU A 539 40.58 6.98 -4.33
N ALA A 540 39.43 6.66 -3.73
CA ALA A 540 38.14 7.18 -4.19
C ALA A 540 38.04 8.70 -4.01
N LYS A 541 38.50 9.22 -2.86
CA LYS A 541 38.57 10.66 -2.58
C LYS A 541 39.54 11.37 -3.53
N TYR A 542 40.71 10.76 -3.76
CA TYR A 542 41.70 11.32 -4.69
C TYR A 542 41.20 11.35 -6.14
N ALA A 543 40.52 10.28 -6.59
CA ALA A 543 39.93 10.24 -7.92
C ALA A 543 38.83 11.30 -8.10
N LYS A 544 38.00 11.53 -7.08
CA LYS A 544 37.01 12.63 -7.08
C LYS A 544 37.69 13.99 -7.20
N LEU A 545 38.74 14.22 -6.40
CA LEU A 545 39.52 15.46 -6.45
C LEU A 545 40.11 15.72 -7.86
N LYS A 546 40.48 14.66 -8.58
CA LYS A 546 40.97 14.74 -9.97
C LYS A 546 39.85 14.77 -11.02
N GLY A 547 38.58 14.83 -10.62
CA GLY A 547 37.43 14.84 -11.51
C GLY A 547 37.27 13.55 -12.34
N ARG A 548 37.77 12.42 -11.82
CA ARG A 548 37.67 11.11 -12.49
C ARG A 548 36.43 10.34 -12.09
N VAL A 549 35.89 10.60 -10.90
CA VAL A 549 34.65 10.00 -10.39
C VAL A 549 33.84 11.08 -9.69
N ASP A 550 32.52 10.94 -9.65
CA ASP A 550 31.63 11.93 -9.03
C ASP A 550 31.52 11.75 -7.50
N SER A 551 31.71 10.51 -7.02
CA SER A 551 31.56 10.14 -5.61
C SER A 551 32.91 9.91 -4.92
N PRO A 552 33.10 10.40 -3.68
CA PRO A 552 34.29 10.10 -2.88
C PRO A 552 34.26 8.68 -2.30
N LEU A 553 33.16 7.95 -2.52
CA LEU A 553 32.92 6.57 -2.14
C LEU A 553 32.84 5.65 -3.38
N ALA A 554 33.40 6.09 -4.51
CA ALA A 554 33.41 5.30 -5.73
C ALA A 554 34.11 3.95 -5.50
N SER A 555 33.46 2.86 -5.93
CA SER A 555 33.97 1.50 -5.74
C SER A 555 35.29 1.28 -6.49
N LEU A 556 36.10 0.29 -6.08
CA LEU A 556 37.30 -0.10 -6.83
C LEU A 556 37.00 -0.46 -8.29
N HIS A 557 35.82 -1.05 -8.55
CA HIS A 557 35.32 -1.33 -9.89
C HIS A 557 35.09 -0.04 -10.70
N ASP A 558 34.51 1.00 -10.08
CA ASP A 558 34.33 2.30 -10.71
C ASP A 558 35.64 3.04 -10.94
N LEU A 559 36.57 2.96 -9.99
CA LEU A 559 37.90 3.53 -10.14
C LEU A 559 38.66 2.88 -11.29
N ALA A 560 38.59 1.56 -11.45
CA ALA A 560 39.23 0.88 -12.56
C ALA A 560 38.61 1.24 -13.92
N GLY A 561 37.28 1.33 -13.98
CA GLY A 561 36.58 1.74 -15.19
C GLY A 561 36.93 3.17 -15.59
N ALA A 562 36.85 4.09 -14.63
CA ALA A 562 37.05 5.51 -14.86
C ALA A 562 38.52 5.93 -15.05
N VAL A 563 39.45 5.28 -14.35
CA VAL A 563 40.88 5.65 -14.35
C VAL A 563 41.72 4.74 -15.25
N LEU A 564 41.51 3.43 -15.20
CA LEU A 564 42.33 2.45 -15.94
C LEU A 564 41.73 2.07 -17.28
N HIS A 565 40.46 2.44 -17.54
CA HIS A 565 39.68 1.97 -18.68
C HIS A 565 39.67 0.43 -18.79
N LYS A 566 39.57 -0.22 -17.64
CA LYS A 566 39.46 -1.67 -17.49
C LYS A 566 38.25 -2.02 -16.65
N ARG A 567 37.64 -3.18 -16.91
CA ARG A 567 36.65 -3.75 -16.00
C ARG A 567 37.33 -4.65 -14.97
N PHE A 568 36.90 -4.61 -13.73
CA PHE A 568 37.12 -5.71 -12.81
C PHE A 568 35.98 -6.71 -12.97
N ASP A 569 36.29 -7.99 -13.10
CA ASP A 569 35.23 -9.00 -13.09
C ASP A 569 34.69 -9.07 -11.65
N ILE A 570 33.40 -8.74 -11.47
CA ILE A 570 32.73 -8.85 -10.17
C ILE A 570 32.74 -10.34 -9.79
N PRO A 571 33.32 -10.74 -8.65
CA PRO A 571 33.34 -12.14 -8.26
C PRO A 571 31.90 -12.65 -8.14
N ALA A 572 31.65 -13.86 -8.66
CA ALA A 572 30.40 -14.54 -8.39
C ALA A 572 30.23 -14.67 -6.86
N PRO A 573 29.02 -14.49 -6.31
CA PRO A 573 28.79 -14.66 -4.88
C PRO A 573 28.96 -16.15 -4.53
N SER A 574 30.19 -16.61 -4.29
CA SER A 574 30.47 -17.96 -3.83
C SER A 574 30.57 -17.96 -2.32
N THR A 575 29.57 -18.56 -1.68
CA THR A 575 29.67 -19.10 -0.33
C THR A 575 30.78 -20.17 -0.31
N SER A 576 31.74 -20.02 0.59
CA SER A 576 32.93 -20.87 0.81
C SER A 576 34.08 -20.72 -0.19
N TRP A 577 35.15 -20.07 0.30
CA TRP A 577 36.45 -20.02 -0.37
C TRP A 577 37.30 -21.21 0.09
N VAL A 578 37.37 -22.26 -0.72
CA VAL A 578 38.38 -23.31 -0.56
C VAL A 578 39.49 -23.03 -1.57
N SER A 579 40.61 -22.50 -1.06
CA SER A 579 41.90 -22.24 -1.73
C SER A 579 41.97 -20.97 -2.61
N PRO A 580 42.90 -20.03 -2.33
CA PRO A 580 43.01 -18.81 -3.13
C PRO A 580 43.73 -19.12 -4.46
N SER A 581 43.02 -18.93 -5.57
CA SER A 581 43.69 -18.72 -6.85
C SER A 581 44.03 -17.23 -7.01
N PRO A 582 45.15 -16.86 -7.66
CA PRO A 582 45.65 -15.48 -7.76
C PRO A 582 44.67 -14.50 -8.43
N LYS A 583 43.64 -14.98 -9.13
CA LYS A 583 42.60 -14.13 -9.75
C LYS A 583 41.72 -13.40 -8.75
N PHE A 584 41.58 -13.95 -7.55
CA PHE A 584 40.62 -13.44 -6.57
C PHE A 584 41.22 -12.39 -5.62
N LEU A 585 42.54 -12.41 -5.41
CA LEU A 585 43.25 -11.43 -4.59
C LEU A 585 43.15 -10.00 -5.14
N CYS A 586 42.97 -9.83 -6.45
CA CYS A 586 42.85 -8.51 -7.09
C CYS A 586 41.49 -7.82 -6.89
N ALA A 587 40.46 -8.53 -6.40
CA ALA A 587 39.11 -7.99 -6.21
C ALA A 587 38.88 -7.38 -4.82
N GLU A 588 39.74 -7.68 -3.85
CA GLU A 588 39.67 -7.23 -2.44
C GLU A 588 40.96 -6.51 -1.99
N ILE A 589 41.70 -5.90 -2.93
CA ILE A 589 42.86 -5.07 -2.56
C ILE A 589 42.34 -3.78 -1.91
N ASP A 590 42.19 -3.82 -0.59
CA ASP A 590 41.84 -2.66 0.22
C ASP A 590 43.05 -1.72 0.47
N CYS A 591 44.28 -2.21 0.22
CA CYS A 591 45.52 -1.45 0.39
C CYS A 591 46.44 -1.56 -0.85
N LEU A 592 46.75 -0.43 -1.47
CA LEU A 592 47.81 -0.25 -2.47
C LEU A 592 49.03 0.49 -1.92
#